data_AF-A0A6I5ZS82-F1
#
_entry.id   AF-A0A6I5ZS82-F1
#
_cell.length_a   1.000
_cell.length_b   1.000
_cell.length_c   1.000
_cell.angle_alpha   90.00
_cell.angle_beta   90.00
_cell.angle_gamma   90.00
#
_symmetry.space_group_name_H-M   'P 1'
#
loop_
_entity.id
_entity.type
_entity.pdbx_description
1 polymer ?
#
loop_
_entity_poly.entity_id
_entity_poly.type
_entity_poly.pdbx_seq_one_letter_code
_entity_poly.pdbx_strand_id
1 'polypeptide(L)'
;MEGMSNPLEEIKMSAPGPAKRDTLTQEKFKKIIASTSDCGFPQLAQVIVTTLYGTGIRVSELINLPYIENPNNLEALLIPSIKTKKEYLLPLLPWVVNSITEYIKGERSRIPADPDAASFLFLTPKGKKLSKSWINKLLKSLCIEAGIQKNITAHCMRHSFATNLWKNGANLVEIKELLNHASINTTMNYVHLLPRSNQRKMIDEGPLAEIVASFWRNKSL
;
A
#
# COMPACT_ATOMS: atom_id res chain seq x y z
N MET A 1 -54.64 11.68 -2.06
CA MET A 1 -53.27 11.58 -2.57
C MET A 1 -52.42 11.05 -1.44
N GLU A 2 -52.35 9.72 -1.31
CA GLU A 2 -51.57 9.06 -0.26
C GLU A 2 -50.09 9.07 -0.68
N GLY A 3 -49.24 9.55 0.20
CA GLY A 3 -47.79 9.61 0.01
C GLY A 3 -47.23 8.20 -0.05
N MET A 4 -46.74 7.80 -1.23
CA MET A 4 -45.98 6.56 -1.39
C MET A 4 -44.66 6.71 -0.63
N SER A 5 -44.59 6.10 0.56
CA SER A 5 -43.36 5.91 1.32
C SER A 5 -42.32 5.20 0.44
N ASN A 6 -41.13 5.78 0.36
CA ASN A 6 -40.01 5.26 -0.40
C ASN A 6 -39.62 3.85 0.12
N PRO A 7 -39.69 2.77 -0.70
CA PRO A 7 -39.40 1.40 -0.27
C PRO A 7 -37.95 1.16 0.18
N LEU A 8 -37.07 2.15 0.03
CA LEU A 8 -35.65 2.08 0.38
C LEU A 8 -35.33 2.60 1.79
N GLU A 9 -36.29 3.19 2.52
CA GLU A 9 -36.02 3.76 3.85
C GLU A 9 -35.91 2.75 5.00
N GLU A 10 -36.27 1.47 4.78
CA GLU A 10 -36.21 0.44 5.84
C GLU A 10 -35.32 -0.76 5.50
N ILE A 11 -34.30 -0.60 4.68
CA ILE A 11 -33.19 -1.56 4.71
C ILE A 11 -32.28 -1.19 5.87
N LYS A 12 -32.67 -1.61 7.09
CA LYS A 12 -31.72 -1.77 8.19
C LYS A 12 -30.68 -2.79 7.73
N MET A 13 -29.59 -2.30 7.15
CA MET A 13 -28.37 -3.09 6.98
C MET A 13 -27.91 -3.47 8.38
N SER A 14 -28.36 -4.62 8.90
CA SER A 14 -27.64 -5.28 9.98
C SER A 14 -26.26 -5.57 9.40
N ALA A 15 -25.25 -4.81 9.83
CA ALA A 15 -23.88 -5.05 9.45
C ALA A 15 -23.61 -6.54 9.75
N PRO A 16 -23.20 -7.35 8.75
CA PRO A 16 -22.87 -8.74 9.02
C PRO A 16 -21.84 -8.72 10.16
N GLY A 17 -22.18 -9.36 11.28
CA GLY A 17 -21.28 -9.44 12.43
C GLY A 17 -19.90 -9.86 11.93
N PRO A 18 -18.79 -9.26 12.43
CA PRO A 18 -17.51 -9.42 11.78
C PRO A 18 -17.14 -10.89 11.81
N ALA A 19 -17.26 -11.58 10.67
CA ALA A 19 -16.43 -12.74 10.41
C ALA A 19 -15.01 -12.28 10.75
N LYS A 20 -14.29 -13.06 11.58
CA LYS A 20 -12.90 -12.80 12.02
C LYS A 20 -11.99 -12.72 10.78
N ARG A 21 -12.10 -11.61 10.04
CA ARG A 21 -11.47 -11.39 8.74
C ARG A 21 -10.11 -10.78 9.03
N ASP A 22 -9.12 -11.37 8.41
CA ASP A 22 -7.75 -11.34 8.87
C ASP A 22 -7.04 -10.06 8.51
N THR A 23 -7.13 -9.10 9.42
CA THR A 23 -6.34 -7.88 9.36
C THR A 23 -4.94 -8.15 9.89
N LEU A 24 -3.94 -7.81 9.09
CA LEU A 24 -2.54 -7.75 9.47
C LEU A 24 -2.35 -6.64 10.52
N THR A 25 -1.98 -7.03 11.74
CA THR A 25 -1.64 -6.07 12.80
C THR A 25 -0.31 -5.39 12.49
N GLN A 26 -0.08 -4.20 13.06
CA GLN A 26 1.19 -3.48 12.91
C GLN A 26 2.37 -4.33 13.40
N GLU A 27 2.21 -5.09 14.48
CA GLU A 27 3.24 -6.01 14.98
C GLU A 27 3.64 -7.06 13.94
N LYS A 28 2.65 -7.70 13.30
CA LYS A 28 2.92 -8.69 12.25
C LYS A 28 3.58 -8.05 11.03
N PHE A 29 3.16 -6.83 10.66
CA PHE A 29 3.83 -6.08 9.60
C PHE A 29 5.31 -5.81 9.93
N LYS A 30 5.62 -5.35 11.16
CA LYS A 30 7.00 -5.13 11.62
C LYS A 30 7.83 -6.41 11.55
N LYS A 31 7.28 -7.55 11.97
CA LYS A 31 7.96 -8.85 11.86
C LYS A 31 8.24 -9.27 10.42
N ILE A 32 7.30 -9.03 9.50
CA ILE A 32 7.49 -9.32 8.06
C ILE A 32 8.54 -8.41 7.45
N ILE A 33 8.56 -7.12 7.81
CA ILE A 33 9.60 -6.19 7.35
C ILE A 33 10.97 -6.63 7.87
N ALA A 34 11.06 -7.00 9.15
CA ALA A 34 12.31 -7.50 9.72
C ALA A 34 12.84 -8.73 8.97
N SER A 35 11.99 -9.70 8.61
CA SER A 35 12.42 -10.89 7.88
C SER A 35 12.85 -10.64 6.43
N THR A 36 12.69 -9.42 5.90
CA THR A 36 13.18 -9.10 4.55
C THR A 36 14.69 -9.03 4.48
N SER A 37 15.39 -8.71 5.58
CA SER A 37 16.86 -8.66 5.61
C SER A 37 17.51 -10.01 5.32
N ASP A 38 16.79 -11.10 5.59
CA ASP A 38 17.30 -12.48 5.44
C ASP A 38 17.09 -13.02 4.02
N CYS A 39 16.44 -12.24 3.14
CA CYS A 39 16.27 -12.58 1.73
C CYS A 39 17.53 -12.23 0.93
N GLY A 40 17.79 -12.95 -0.16
CA GLY A 40 18.86 -12.59 -1.12
C GLY A 40 18.59 -11.33 -1.96
N PHE A 41 17.52 -10.60 -1.66
CA PHE A 41 17.05 -9.39 -2.35
C PHE A 41 16.24 -8.53 -1.35
N PRO A 42 16.87 -8.05 -0.26
CA PRO A 42 16.19 -7.42 0.86
C PRO A 42 15.41 -6.15 0.46
N GLN A 43 15.97 -5.30 -0.42
CA GLN A 43 15.31 -4.05 -0.80
C GLN A 43 14.05 -4.31 -1.62
N LEU A 44 14.10 -5.25 -2.58
CA LEU A 44 12.94 -5.68 -3.35
C LEU A 44 11.84 -6.26 -2.44
N ALA A 45 12.22 -7.10 -1.49
CA ALA A 45 11.27 -7.69 -0.56
C ALA A 45 10.60 -6.61 0.31
N GLN A 46 11.40 -5.72 0.89
CA GLN A 46 10.95 -4.62 1.74
C GLN A 46 10.03 -3.66 1.00
N VAL A 47 10.40 -3.22 -0.21
CA VAL A 47 9.60 -2.25 -0.98
C VAL A 47 8.26 -2.82 -1.44
N ILE A 48 8.20 -4.11 -1.80
CA ILE A 48 6.95 -4.78 -2.16
C ILE A 48 5.98 -4.81 -0.97
N VAL A 49 6.47 -5.27 0.18
CA VAL A 49 5.66 -5.37 1.41
C VAL A 49 5.20 -3.98 1.86
N THR A 50 6.12 -3.02 1.85
CA THR A 50 5.89 -1.61 2.19
C THR A 50 4.82 -0.99 1.30
N THR A 51 4.95 -1.14 -0.02
CA THR A 51 4.01 -0.55 -0.99
C THR A 51 2.62 -1.19 -0.85
N LEU A 52 2.52 -2.52 -0.75
CA LEU A 52 1.24 -3.22 -0.57
C LEU A 52 0.53 -2.79 0.71
N TYR A 53 1.24 -2.73 1.84
CA TYR A 53 0.66 -2.39 3.13
C TYR A 53 0.34 -0.89 3.25
N GLY A 54 1.25 -0.03 2.77
CA GLY A 54 1.15 1.42 2.93
C GLY A 54 0.17 2.11 1.99
N THR A 55 -0.22 1.45 0.89
CA THR A 55 -1.10 2.05 -0.12
C THR A 55 -2.35 1.23 -0.40
N GLY A 56 -2.37 -0.05 -0.03
CA GLY A 56 -3.45 -0.95 -0.40
C GLY A 56 -3.58 -1.21 -1.91
N ILE A 57 -2.58 -0.86 -2.73
CA ILE A 57 -2.57 -1.09 -4.18
C ILE A 57 -2.91 -2.55 -4.54
N ARG A 58 -3.60 -2.78 -5.67
CA ARG A 58 -3.85 -4.16 -6.14
C ARG A 58 -2.54 -4.79 -6.59
N VAL A 59 -2.36 -6.08 -6.34
CA VAL A 59 -1.18 -6.82 -6.83
C VAL A 59 -1.00 -6.73 -8.35
N SER A 60 -2.10 -6.66 -9.12
CA SER A 60 -2.03 -6.45 -10.57
C SER A 60 -1.53 -5.06 -10.96
N GLU A 61 -1.82 -4.04 -10.18
CA GLU A 61 -1.36 -2.68 -10.43
C GLU A 61 0.12 -2.57 -10.04
N LEU A 62 0.49 -3.10 -8.87
CA LEU A 62 1.87 -3.12 -8.37
C LEU A 62 2.87 -3.74 -9.35
N ILE A 63 2.56 -4.90 -9.92
CA ILE A 63 3.45 -5.58 -10.88
C ILE A 63 3.50 -4.90 -12.27
N ASN A 64 2.67 -3.89 -12.50
CA ASN A 64 2.61 -3.12 -13.73
C ASN A 64 2.98 -1.65 -13.52
N LEU A 65 3.53 -1.29 -12.35
CA LEU A 65 4.02 0.06 -12.11
C LEU A 65 5.14 0.39 -13.10
N PRO A 66 5.07 1.55 -13.78
CA PRO A 66 6.11 1.97 -14.71
C PRO A 66 7.40 2.29 -13.95
N TYR A 67 8.54 2.06 -14.58
CA TYR A 67 9.84 2.45 -14.04
C TYR A 67 9.90 3.97 -13.83
N ILE A 68 10.56 4.38 -12.76
CA ILE A 68 10.71 5.78 -12.36
C ILE A 68 12.19 6.12 -12.51
N GLU A 69 12.51 6.93 -13.53
CA GLU A 69 13.90 7.35 -13.80
C GLU A 69 14.48 8.22 -12.67
N ASN A 70 13.66 9.12 -12.12
CA ASN A 70 14.08 10.01 -11.05
C ASN A 70 13.05 9.99 -9.90
N PRO A 71 13.36 9.32 -8.78
CA PRO A 71 12.48 9.29 -7.62
C PRO A 71 12.62 10.53 -6.71
N ASN A 72 13.47 11.50 -7.05
CA ASN A 72 13.60 12.72 -6.25
C ASN A 72 12.27 13.49 -6.28
N ASN A 73 11.75 13.85 -5.11
CA ASN A 73 10.44 14.49 -4.92
C ASN A 73 9.25 13.61 -5.35
N LEU A 74 9.38 12.28 -5.32
CA LEU A 74 8.26 11.38 -5.57
C LEU A 74 7.20 11.55 -4.47
N GLU A 75 5.99 11.98 -4.84
CA GLU A 75 4.86 12.15 -3.92
C GLU A 75 3.69 11.19 -4.23
N ALA A 76 3.64 10.64 -5.45
CA ALA A 76 2.57 9.75 -5.91
C ALA A 76 3.08 8.78 -6.99
N LEU A 77 2.40 7.64 -7.13
CA LEU A 77 2.57 6.70 -8.24
C LEU A 77 1.49 6.91 -9.30
N LEU A 78 1.89 6.89 -10.57
CA LEU A 78 0.95 6.82 -11.69
C LEU A 78 0.53 5.37 -11.90
N ILE A 79 -0.75 5.07 -11.67
CA ILE A 79 -1.29 3.71 -11.78
C ILE A 79 -2.01 3.53 -13.13
N PRO A 80 -1.52 2.64 -14.00
CA PRO A 80 -2.21 2.32 -15.25
C PRO A 80 -3.40 1.39 -14.99
N SER A 81 -4.62 1.85 -15.28
CA SER A 81 -5.80 0.97 -15.26
C SER A 81 -5.92 0.23 -16.58
N ILE A 82 -5.61 -1.07 -16.55
CA ILE A 82 -5.78 -1.97 -17.71
C ILE A 82 -7.25 -2.02 -18.17
N LYS A 83 -8.20 -1.96 -17.23
CA LYS A 83 -9.64 -2.12 -17.53
C LYS A 83 -10.26 -0.87 -18.15
N THR A 84 -9.89 0.30 -17.66
CA THR A 84 -10.53 1.58 -18.07
C THR A 84 -9.68 2.37 -19.05
N LYS A 85 -8.43 1.95 -19.33
CA LYS A 85 -7.43 2.69 -20.11
C LYS A 85 -7.19 4.12 -19.61
N LYS A 86 -7.53 4.39 -18.34
CA LYS A 86 -7.30 5.66 -17.68
C LYS A 86 -6.25 5.47 -16.60
N GLU A 87 -5.47 6.49 -16.35
CA GLU A 87 -4.48 6.49 -15.27
C GLU A 87 -5.01 7.27 -14.09
N TYR A 88 -4.50 6.97 -12.89
CA TYR A 88 -4.78 7.76 -11.70
C TYR A 88 -3.51 7.89 -10.85
N LEU A 89 -3.45 8.94 -10.05
CA LEU A 89 -2.37 9.14 -9.09
C LEU A 89 -2.71 8.48 -7.75
N LEU A 90 -1.78 7.68 -7.24
CA LEU A 90 -1.81 7.07 -5.92
C LEU A 90 -0.79 7.80 -5.03
N PRO A 91 -1.21 8.73 -4.15
CA PRO A 91 -0.30 9.45 -3.29
C PRO A 91 0.37 8.52 -2.29
N LEU A 92 1.62 8.81 -1.98
CA LEU A 92 2.48 7.97 -1.16
C LEU A 92 2.76 8.63 0.19
N LEU A 93 2.86 7.80 1.23
CA LEU A 93 3.43 8.24 2.51
C LEU A 93 4.96 8.35 2.38
N PRO A 94 5.62 9.25 3.13
CA PRO A 94 7.07 9.46 3.04
C PRO A 94 7.92 8.19 3.19
N TRP A 95 7.50 7.24 4.03
CA TRP A 95 8.23 5.98 4.20
C TRP A 95 8.07 5.00 3.03
N VAL A 96 6.95 5.06 2.31
CA VAL A 96 6.76 4.32 1.06
C VAL A 96 7.64 4.92 -0.03
N VAL A 97 7.69 6.26 -0.10
CA VAL A 97 8.61 6.99 -0.98
C VAL A 97 10.06 6.62 -0.68
N ASN A 98 10.46 6.60 0.59
CA ASN A 98 11.80 6.24 1.00
C ASN A 98 12.15 4.82 0.54
N SER A 99 11.28 3.84 0.82
CA SER A 99 11.52 2.45 0.42
C SER A 99 11.59 2.26 -1.10
N ILE A 100 10.76 2.98 -1.87
CA ILE A 100 10.83 2.98 -3.34
C ILE A 100 12.14 3.61 -3.82
N THR A 101 12.54 4.73 -3.22
CA THR A 101 13.77 5.45 -3.57
C THR A 101 15.02 4.61 -3.29
N GLU A 102 15.08 3.96 -2.13
CA GLU A 102 16.15 3.05 -1.75
C GLU A 102 16.27 1.88 -2.73
N TYR A 103 15.14 1.26 -3.08
CA TYR A 103 15.12 0.19 -4.07
C TYR A 103 15.59 0.64 -5.45
N ILE A 104 15.10 1.79 -5.95
CA ILE A 104 15.49 2.35 -7.26
C ILE A 104 16.98 2.62 -7.30
N LYS A 105 17.53 3.28 -6.26
CA LYS A 105 18.94 3.64 -6.19
C LYS A 105 19.85 2.44 -5.92
N GLY A 106 19.33 1.39 -5.26
CA GLY A 106 20.08 0.19 -4.87
C GLY A 106 19.87 -1.02 -5.79
N GLU A 107 19.05 -1.98 -5.39
CA GLU A 107 18.91 -3.26 -6.10
C GLU A 107 18.43 -3.09 -7.55
N ARG A 108 17.46 -2.19 -7.80
CA ARG A 108 16.89 -2.03 -9.14
C ARG A 108 17.91 -1.53 -10.16
N SER A 109 18.84 -0.65 -9.76
CA SER A 109 19.88 -0.09 -10.63
C SER A 109 20.99 -1.11 -10.96
N ARG A 110 21.16 -2.15 -10.13
CA ARG A 110 22.17 -3.19 -10.30
C ARG A 110 21.68 -4.42 -11.06
N ILE A 111 20.37 -4.58 -11.24
CA ILE A 111 19.77 -5.72 -11.95
C ILE A 111 19.61 -5.35 -13.43
N PRO A 112 20.29 -6.03 -14.37
CA PRO A 112 20.01 -5.90 -15.79
C PRO A 112 18.59 -6.39 -16.07
N ALA A 113 17.77 -5.55 -16.69
CA ALA A 113 16.40 -5.89 -17.04
C ALA A 113 16.34 -6.65 -18.37
N ASP A 114 15.51 -7.67 -18.45
CA ASP A 114 15.14 -8.27 -19.75
C ASP A 114 14.44 -7.19 -20.60
N PRO A 115 14.57 -7.20 -21.94
CA PRO A 115 13.99 -6.17 -22.81
C PRO A 115 12.49 -5.94 -22.62
N ASP A 116 11.73 -7.00 -22.33
CA ASP A 116 10.28 -6.95 -22.07
C ASP A 116 9.93 -6.49 -20.64
N ALA A 117 10.92 -6.40 -19.76
CA ALA A 117 10.75 -6.06 -18.36
C ALA A 117 11.28 -4.65 -18.00
N ALA A 118 12.12 -4.05 -18.85
CA ALA A 118 12.83 -2.79 -18.59
C ALA A 118 11.91 -1.62 -18.18
N SER A 119 10.67 -1.59 -18.70
CA SER A 119 9.69 -0.55 -18.41
C SER A 119 8.98 -0.69 -17.06
N PHE A 120 9.22 -1.76 -16.31
CA PHE A 120 8.58 -1.98 -14.99
C PHE A 120 9.49 -1.54 -13.84
N LEU A 121 8.85 -0.98 -12.81
CA LEU A 121 9.51 -0.55 -11.58
C LEU A 121 10.13 -1.74 -10.87
N PHE A 122 9.34 -2.78 -10.60
CA PHE A 122 9.78 -3.94 -9.84
C PHE A 122 10.12 -5.13 -10.73
N LEU A 123 11.31 -5.69 -10.53
CA LEU A 123 11.82 -6.86 -11.25
C LEU A 123 12.09 -8.00 -10.28
N THR A 124 12.06 -9.23 -10.80
CA THR A 124 12.67 -10.37 -10.12
C THR A 124 14.18 -10.15 -9.98
N PRO A 125 14.86 -10.85 -9.05
CA PRO A 125 16.33 -10.81 -8.96
C PRO A 125 17.06 -11.24 -10.24
N LYS A 126 16.36 -11.89 -11.18
CA LYS A 126 16.87 -12.33 -12.48
C LYS A 126 16.53 -11.37 -13.63
N GLY A 127 16.09 -10.14 -13.35
CA GLY A 127 15.78 -9.14 -14.38
C GLY A 127 14.41 -9.28 -15.06
N LYS A 128 13.63 -10.31 -14.71
CA LYS A 128 12.31 -10.56 -15.31
C LYS A 128 11.18 -9.77 -14.65
N LYS A 129 10.09 -9.57 -15.38
CA LYS A 129 8.84 -9.01 -14.84
C LYS A 129 8.29 -9.85 -13.67
N LEU A 130 7.84 -9.18 -12.61
CA LEU A 130 7.16 -9.84 -11.50
C LEU A 130 5.79 -10.40 -11.90
N SER A 131 5.41 -11.53 -11.28
CA SER A 131 4.07 -12.11 -11.41
C SER A 131 3.33 -12.08 -10.07
N LYS A 132 1.99 -12.12 -10.12
CA LYS A 132 1.15 -12.23 -8.90
C LYS A 132 1.52 -13.45 -8.05
N SER A 133 1.87 -14.56 -8.70
CA SER A 133 2.31 -15.79 -8.02
C SER A 133 3.63 -15.57 -7.31
N TRP A 134 4.58 -14.88 -7.94
CA TRP A 134 5.86 -14.54 -7.32
C TRP A 134 5.66 -13.69 -6.05
N ILE A 135 4.84 -12.63 -6.12
CA ILE A 135 4.53 -11.78 -4.96
C ILE A 135 3.97 -12.59 -3.79
N ASN A 136 2.95 -13.44 -4.03
CA ASN A 136 2.36 -14.22 -2.95
C ASN A 136 3.29 -15.32 -2.42
N LYS A 137 4.20 -15.85 -3.26
CA LYS A 137 5.26 -16.76 -2.80
C LYS A 137 6.27 -16.05 -1.90
N LEU A 138 6.70 -14.84 -2.27
CA LEU A 138 7.53 -13.98 -1.42
C LEU A 138 6.85 -13.74 -0.07
N LEU A 139 5.60 -13.26 -0.06
CA LEU A 139 4.87 -13.00 1.18
C LEU A 139 4.74 -14.24 2.06
N LYS A 140 4.45 -15.40 1.47
CA LYS A 140 4.39 -16.67 2.19
C LYS A 140 5.74 -17.00 2.84
N SER A 141 6.85 -16.84 2.10
CA SER A 141 8.21 -17.08 2.61
C SER A 141 8.52 -16.16 3.79
N LEU A 142 8.26 -14.86 3.66
CA LEU A 142 8.50 -13.87 4.72
C LEU A 142 7.65 -14.14 5.97
N CYS A 143 6.43 -14.66 5.80
CA CYS A 143 5.57 -15.03 6.93
C CYS A 143 6.14 -16.24 7.68
N ILE A 144 6.65 -17.24 6.97
CA ILE A 144 7.29 -18.41 7.59
C ILE A 144 8.49 -17.94 8.41
N GLU A 145 9.36 -17.12 7.81
CA GLU A 145 10.55 -16.57 8.49
C GLU A 145 10.17 -15.72 9.72
N ALA A 146 9.11 -14.91 9.61
CA ALA A 146 8.60 -14.10 10.70
C ALA A 146 7.88 -14.90 11.82
N GLY A 147 7.82 -16.24 11.73
CA GLY A 147 7.10 -17.09 12.68
C GLY A 147 5.57 -16.90 12.63
N ILE A 148 5.04 -16.39 11.52
CA ILE A 148 3.62 -16.13 11.32
C ILE A 148 3.00 -17.35 10.65
N GLN A 149 2.27 -18.16 11.43
CA GLN A 149 1.59 -19.36 10.95
C GLN A 149 0.52 -19.10 9.87
N LYS A 150 0.10 -17.84 9.72
CA LYS A 150 -0.99 -17.47 8.82
C LYS A 150 -0.48 -17.10 7.43
N ASN A 151 -1.15 -17.62 6.40
CA ASN A 151 -0.88 -17.25 5.02
C ASN A 151 -1.36 -15.81 4.74
N ILE A 152 -0.43 -14.85 4.68
CA ILE A 152 -0.72 -13.46 4.32
C ILE A 152 -0.47 -13.29 2.82
N THR A 153 -1.51 -12.85 2.11
CA THR A 153 -1.45 -12.57 0.67
C THR A 153 -1.49 -11.08 0.40
N ALA A 154 -1.23 -10.68 -0.84
CA ALA A 154 -1.40 -9.28 -1.25
C ALA A 154 -2.84 -8.77 -1.03
N HIS A 155 -3.84 -9.65 -1.16
CA HIS A 155 -5.23 -9.31 -0.86
C HIS A 155 -5.45 -9.05 0.64
N CYS A 156 -4.81 -9.85 1.50
CA CYS A 156 -4.84 -9.63 2.96
C CYS A 156 -4.23 -8.27 3.33
N MET A 157 -3.10 -7.88 2.70
CA MET A 157 -2.48 -6.57 2.95
C MET A 157 -3.41 -5.42 2.56
N ARG A 158 -4.05 -5.49 1.38
CA ARG A 158 -5.04 -4.50 0.95
C ARG A 158 -6.25 -4.42 1.90
N HIS A 159 -6.76 -5.56 2.35
CA HIS A 159 -7.86 -5.59 3.32
C HIS A 159 -7.43 -4.96 4.66
N SER A 160 -6.18 -5.18 5.07
CA SER A 160 -5.63 -4.62 6.30
C SER A 160 -5.50 -3.10 6.21
N PHE A 161 -5.03 -2.59 5.07
CA PHE A 161 -5.03 -1.15 4.77
C PHE A 161 -6.44 -0.55 4.86
N ALA A 162 -7.41 -1.15 4.18
CA ALA A 162 -8.81 -0.73 4.23
C ALA A 162 -9.39 -0.72 5.66
N THR A 163 -9.10 -1.77 6.43
CA THR A 163 -9.60 -1.88 7.80
C THR A 163 -8.91 -0.89 8.73
N ASN A 164 -7.62 -0.58 8.51
CA ASN A 164 -6.92 0.44 9.28
C ASN A 164 -7.51 1.83 9.03
N LEU A 165 -7.87 2.15 7.79
CA LEU A 165 -8.55 3.42 7.49
C LEU A 165 -9.91 3.50 8.20
N TRP A 166 -10.71 2.42 8.12
CA TRP A 166 -12.00 2.34 8.82
C TRP A 166 -11.86 2.50 10.34
N LYS A 167 -10.91 1.80 10.95
CA LYS A 167 -10.62 1.90 12.40
C LYS A 167 -10.15 3.30 12.79
N ASN A 168 -9.54 4.02 11.86
CA ASN A 168 -9.15 5.40 12.02
C ASN A 168 -10.23 6.36 11.47
N GLY A 169 -11.50 5.99 11.45
CA GLY A 169 -12.60 6.95 11.24
C GLY A 169 -12.90 7.34 9.79
N ALA A 170 -12.21 6.77 8.79
CA ALA A 170 -12.59 6.96 7.40
C ALA A 170 -13.92 6.23 7.12
N ASN A 171 -14.83 6.87 6.37
CA ASN A 171 -16.10 6.27 5.99
C ASN A 171 -15.96 5.31 4.78
N LEU A 172 -17.01 4.52 4.48
CA LEU A 172 -16.95 3.51 3.42
C LEU A 172 -16.80 4.12 2.01
N VAL A 173 -17.31 5.34 1.79
CA VAL A 173 -17.21 6.03 0.50
C VAL A 173 -15.77 6.45 0.27
N GLU A 174 -15.16 7.09 1.25
CA GLU A 174 -13.75 7.47 1.28
C GLU A 174 -12.80 6.29 1.06
N ILE A 175 -13.01 5.18 1.78
CA ILE A 175 -12.21 3.96 1.62
C ILE A 175 -12.39 3.39 0.21
N LYS A 176 -13.61 3.37 -0.32
CA LYS A 176 -13.90 2.86 -1.66
C LYS A 176 -13.28 3.75 -2.73
N GLU A 177 -13.31 5.07 -2.58
CA GLU A 177 -12.64 5.99 -3.50
C GLU A 177 -11.13 5.80 -3.48
N LEU A 178 -10.53 5.70 -2.29
CA LEU A 178 -9.09 5.47 -2.12
C LEU A 178 -8.65 4.07 -2.56
N LEU A 179 -9.53 3.06 -2.59
CA LEU A 179 -9.16 1.73 -3.06
C LEU A 179 -9.47 1.53 -4.54
N ASN A 180 -10.52 2.18 -5.05
CA ASN A 180 -11.03 1.96 -6.40
C ASN A 180 -10.60 3.06 -7.39
N HIS A 181 -10.06 4.17 -6.87
CA HIS A 181 -9.52 5.33 -7.60
C HIS A 181 -10.26 5.65 -8.90
N ALA A 182 -11.57 5.82 -8.78
CA ALA A 182 -12.44 6.09 -9.91
C ALA A 182 -12.39 7.55 -10.40
N SER A 183 -11.66 8.45 -9.73
CA SER A 183 -11.43 9.80 -10.25
C SER A 183 -10.15 10.45 -9.70
N ILE A 184 -9.54 11.29 -10.54
CA ILE A 184 -8.34 12.11 -10.28
C ILE A 184 -8.57 13.18 -9.18
N ASN A 185 -9.81 13.37 -8.71
CA ASN A 185 -10.18 14.55 -7.92
C ASN A 185 -10.22 14.34 -6.38
N THR A 186 -10.07 13.12 -5.85
CA THR A 186 -10.32 12.87 -4.40
C THR A 186 -9.16 12.24 -3.60
N THR A 187 -7.96 12.08 -4.17
CA THR A 187 -6.89 11.34 -3.47
C THR A 187 -5.90 12.21 -2.66
N MET A 188 -5.81 13.53 -2.92
CA MET A 188 -4.85 14.42 -2.23
C MET A 188 -5.12 14.61 -0.73
N ASN A 189 -6.26 14.15 -0.20
CA ASN A 189 -6.69 14.45 1.16
C ASN A 189 -6.82 13.24 2.09
N TYR A 190 -6.27 12.05 1.80
CA TYR A 190 -6.50 10.91 2.71
C TYR A 190 -5.83 11.04 4.08
N VAL A 191 -4.77 11.84 4.20
CA VAL A 191 -4.21 12.22 5.51
C VAL A 191 -5.26 13.00 6.31
N HIS A 192 -6.05 13.86 5.67
CA HIS A 192 -7.16 14.59 6.30
C HIS A 192 -8.37 13.70 6.64
N LEU A 193 -8.51 12.54 5.99
CA LEU A 193 -9.56 11.55 6.30
C LEU A 193 -9.29 10.80 7.62
N LEU A 194 -8.07 10.90 8.15
CA LEU A 194 -7.76 10.44 9.50
C LEU A 194 -8.10 11.55 10.51
N PRO A 195 -8.74 11.26 11.65
CA PRO A 195 -8.89 12.19 12.76
C PRO A 195 -7.52 12.75 13.15
N ARG A 196 -7.44 14.05 13.48
CA ARG A 196 -6.18 14.71 13.88
C ARG A 196 -5.43 13.98 15.01
N SER A 197 -6.15 13.31 15.92
CA SER A 197 -5.55 12.48 16.98
C SER A 197 -4.78 11.26 16.44
N ASN A 198 -5.20 10.74 15.29
CA ASN A 198 -4.68 9.52 14.69
C ASN A 198 -3.77 9.80 13.49
N GLN A 199 -3.85 11.00 12.89
CA GLN A 199 -2.82 11.52 12.00
C GLN A 199 -1.48 11.52 12.72
N ARG A 200 -1.43 12.13 13.91
CA ARG A 200 -0.27 12.09 14.80
C ARG A 200 0.11 10.66 15.17
N LYS A 201 -0.77 9.78 15.66
CA LYS A 201 -0.39 8.37 15.97
C LYS A 201 0.11 7.55 14.77
N MET A 202 -0.47 7.68 13.57
CA MET A 202 0.07 6.99 12.37
C MET A 202 1.43 7.55 11.96
N ILE A 203 1.69 8.82 12.26
CA ILE A 203 2.97 9.50 12.05
C ILE A 203 3.98 9.23 13.20
N ASP A 204 3.51 9.07 14.46
CA ASP A 204 4.28 9.13 15.72
C ASP A 204 4.38 7.79 16.49
N GLU A 205 3.52 6.79 16.23
CA GLU A 205 3.49 5.49 16.96
C GLU A 205 3.73 4.27 16.04
N GLY A 206 3.74 4.47 14.72
CA GLY A 206 4.41 3.56 13.81
C GLY A 206 5.94 3.66 13.98
N PRO A 207 6.74 2.80 13.32
CA PRO A 207 8.18 3.02 13.17
C PRO A 207 8.52 4.30 12.35
N LEU A 208 7.60 5.26 12.28
CA LEU A 208 7.55 6.49 11.49
C LEU A 208 7.84 7.75 12.32
N ALA A 209 7.87 7.66 13.66
CA ALA A 209 8.03 8.80 14.56
C ALA A 209 9.37 9.53 14.41
N GLU A 210 10.47 8.78 14.28
CA GLU A 210 11.83 9.36 14.28
C GLU A 210 12.17 10.08 12.96
N ILE A 211 11.61 9.61 11.84
CA ILE A 211 11.89 10.16 10.50
C ILE A 211 11.01 11.38 10.20
N VAL A 212 9.78 11.44 10.73
CA VAL A 212 8.89 12.60 10.53
C VAL A 212 9.16 13.72 11.54
N ALA A 213 9.57 13.40 12.78
CA ALA A 213 9.93 14.41 13.78
C ALA A 213 11.24 15.17 13.47
N SER A 214 12.10 14.63 12.60
CA SER A 214 13.31 15.30 12.09
C SER A 214 13.01 16.18 10.88
N PHE A 215 12.07 15.78 10.02
CA PHE A 215 11.67 16.56 8.84
C PHE A 215 10.94 17.87 9.20
N TRP A 216 10.15 17.89 10.28
CA TRP A 216 9.46 19.10 10.76
C TRP A 216 10.31 19.99 11.68
N ARG A 217 11.44 19.51 12.21
CA ARG A 217 12.35 20.32 13.05
C ARG A 217 13.27 21.25 12.24
N ASN A 218 13.49 20.97 10.95
CA ASN A 218 14.42 21.73 10.10
C ASN A 218 13.74 22.67 9.08
N LYS A 219 12.50 23.10 9.33
CA LYS A 219 11.88 24.24 8.62
C LYS A 219 11.39 25.31 9.59
N SER A 220 12.30 25.77 10.42
CA SER A 220 12.24 27.11 11.02
C SER A 220 13.64 27.70 10.96
N LEU A 221 13.95 28.26 9.78
CA LEU A 221 14.66 29.50 9.48
C LEU A 221 14.78 29.62 7.96
#